data_AF-A0A7S1SPI7-F1
#
_entry.id   AF-A0A7S1SPI7-F1
#
_cell.length_a   1.000
_cell.length_b   1.000
_cell.length_c   1.000
_cell.angle_alpha   90.00
_cell.angle_beta   90.00
_cell.angle_gamma   90.00
#
_symmetry.space_group_name_H-M   'P 1'
#
loop_
_entity.id
_entity.type
_entity.pdbx_description
1 polymer ?
#
loop_
_entity_poly.entity_id
_entity_poly.type
_entity_poly.pdbx_seq_one_letter_code
_entity_poly.pdbx_strand_id
1 'polypeptide(L)'
;AKDERALCNWAAALCARAELVDEGNPKAAAQLYSSAVDKYEAVLEEQPRLVPALKSCGIALRSLAMCKPRNDPDAEALLEDAIYSLEAAMTERPDDLSIRDELREAR
;
A
#
# COMPACT_ATOMS: atom_id res chain seq x y z
N ALA A 1 -20.81 11.13 -3.13
CA ALA A 1 -20.01 9.96 -2.70
C ALA A 1 -18.83 9.83 -3.64
N LYS A 2 -17.60 9.82 -3.14
CA LYS A 2 -16.48 9.29 -3.93
C LYS A 2 -16.75 7.80 -4.10
N ASP A 3 -16.66 7.29 -5.33
CA ASP A 3 -16.86 5.86 -5.57
C ASP A 3 -15.62 5.12 -5.05
N GLU A 4 -15.77 4.40 -3.94
CA GLU A 4 -14.74 3.58 -3.29
C GLU A 4 -14.01 2.67 -4.29
N ARG A 5 -14.74 2.09 -5.25
CA ARG A 5 -14.19 1.16 -6.24
C ARG A 5 -13.41 1.92 -7.28
N ALA A 6 -13.89 3.10 -7.69
CA ALA A 6 -13.14 3.95 -8.59
C ALA A 6 -11.82 4.42 -7.97
N LEU A 7 -11.81 4.78 -6.69
CA LEU A 7 -10.60 5.14 -5.96
C LEU A 7 -9.63 3.98 -5.83
N CYS A 8 -10.09 2.80 -5.41
CA CYS A 8 -9.27 1.59 -5.33
C CYS A 8 -8.68 1.19 -6.70
N ASN A 9 -9.48 1.24 -7.77
CA ASN A 9 -9.01 0.94 -9.11
C ASN A 9 -7.98 1.97 -9.61
N TRP A 10 -8.18 3.24 -9.28
CA TRP A 10 -7.20 4.28 -9.60
C TRP A 10 -5.90 4.07 -8.84
N ALA A 11 -5.96 3.78 -7.55
CA ALA A 11 -4.80 3.45 -6.73
C ALA A 11 -4.04 2.23 -7.29
N ALA A 12 -4.75 1.16 -7.66
CA ALA A 12 -4.16 -0.02 -8.27
C ALA A 12 -3.47 0.30 -9.61
N ALA A 13 -4.08 1.14 -10.45
CA ALA A 13 -3.48 1.59 -11.69
C ALA A 13 -2.22 2.45 -11.47
N LEU A 14 -2.18 3.24 -10.38
CA LEU A 14 -0.99 3.99 -9.99
C LEU A 14 0.13 3.06 -9.52
N CYS A 15 -0.16 2.04 -8.72
CA CYS A 15 0.82 1.02 -8.33
C CYS A 15 1.39 0.29 -9.56
N ALA A 16 0.53 -0.19 -10.46
CA ALA A 16 0.98 -0.86 -11.68
C ALA A 16 1.85 0.07 -12.56
N ARG A 17 1.54 1.37 -12.60
CA ARG A 17 2.38 2.35 -13.30
C ARG A 17 3.71 2.59 -12.57
N ALA A 18 3.71 2.58 -11.24
CA ALA A 18 4.90 2.74 -10.42
C ALA A 18 5.90 1.59 -10.64
N GLU A 19 5.41 0.34 -10.61
CA GLU A 19 6.19 -0.87 -10.90
C GLU A 19 6.92 -0.77 -12.25
N LEU A 20 6.24 -0.27 -13.29
CA LEU A 20 6.82 -0.14 -14.63
C LEU A 20 7.91 0.94 -14.75
N VAL A 21 7.90 1.96 -13.87
CA VAL A 21 8.86 3.08 -13.95
C VAL A 21 9.98 2.99 -12.92
N ASP A 22 9.87 2.08 -11.96
CA ASP A 22 10.83 1.91 -10.86
C ASP A 22 12.24 1.58 -11.38
N GLU A 23 12.35 0.68 -12.36
CA GLU A 23 13.62 0.23 -12.94
C GLU A 23 14.45 1.31 -13.66
N GLY A 24 13.92 2.53 -13.81
CA GLY A 24 14.67 3.67 -14.37
C GLY A 24 14.51 4.96 -13.59
N ASN A 25 13.55 5.04 -12.66
CA ASN A 25 13.21 6.25 -11.94
C ASN A 25 12.48 5.96 -10.62
N PRO A 26 13.19 5.49 -9.58
CA PRO A 26 12.60 5.16 -8.27
C PRO A 26 11.92 6.37 -7.62
N LYS A 27 12.39 7.59 -7.90
CA LYS A 27 11.73 8.82 -7.42
C LYS A 27 10.35 9.03 -8.04
N ALA A 28 10.19 8.74 -9.34
CA ALA A 28 8.88 8.81 -10.00
C ALA A 28 7.95 7.68 -9.53
N ALA A 29 8.49 6.48 -9.31
CA ALA A 29 7.75 5.37 -8.72
C ALA A 29 7.25 5.73 -7.30
N ALA A 30 8.11 6.30 -6.45
CA ALA A 30 7.73 6.76 -5.12
C ALA A 30 6.57 7.77 -5.13
N GLN A 31 6.56 8.72 -6.06
CA GLN A 31 5.46 9.68 -6.19
C GLN A 31 4.13 9.01 -6.58
N LEU A 32 4.19 7.97 -7.41
CA LEU A 32 3.03 7.21 -7.82
C LEU A 32 2.49 6.33 -6.70
N TYR A 33 3.37 5.63 -5.97
CA TYR A 33 2.96 4.86 -4.80
C TYR A 33 2.37 5.76 -3.71
N SER A 34 2.99 6.91 -3.40
CA SER A 34 2.41 7.90 -2.47
C SER A 34 1.01 8.35 -2.93
N SER A 35 0.84 8.66 -4.21
CA SER A 35 -0.48 9.02 -4.75
C SER A 35 -1.51 7.88 -4.70
N ALA A 36 -1.07 6.63 -4.71
CA ALA A 36 -1.91 5.44 -4.55
C ALA A 36 -2.31 5.24 -3.09
N VAL A 37 -1.37 5.40 -2.16
CA VAL A 37 -1.62 5.37 -0.70
C VAL A 37 -2.70 6.40 -0.33
N ASP A 38 -2.57 7.66 -0.76
CA ASP A 38 -3.59 8.70 -0.52
C ASP A 38 -5.01 8.28 -0.95
N LYS A 39 -5.12 7.48 -2.02
CA LYS A 39 -6.41 7.01 -2.55
C LYS A 39 -6.97 5.89 -1.69
N TYR A 40 -6.13 4.94 -1.30
CA TYR A 40 -6.54 3.85 -0.42
C TYR A 40 -6.92 4.39 0.96
N GLU A 41 -6.15 5.31 1.51
CA GLU A 41 -6.46 5.99 2.77
C GLU A 41 -7.78 6.75 2.70
N ALA A 42 -8.04 7.49 1.61
CA ALA A 42 -9.34 8.15 1.42
C ALA A 42 -10.53 7.17 1.37
N VAL A 43 -10.31 5.91 0.96
CA VAL A 43 -11.34 4.86 1.05
C VAL A 43 -11.46 4.34 2.47
N LEU A 44 -10.34 4.17 3.18
CA LEU A 44 -10.27 3.68 4.55
C LEU A 44 -10.80 4.70 5.58
N GLU A 45 -10.74 6.00 5.30
CA GLU A 45 -11.39 7.04 6.11
C GLU A 45 -12.90 6.82 6.22
N GLU A 46 -13.53 6.38 5.12
CA GLU A 46 -14.97 6.09 5.05
C GLU A 46 -15.28 4.64 5.44
N GLN A 47 -14.39 3.71 5.11
CA GLN A 47 -14.52 2.27 5.37
C GLN A 47 -13.24 1.67 5.97
N PRO A 48 -12.99 1.88 7.28
CA PRO A 48 -11.72 1.51 7.92
C PRO A 48 -11.40 0.01 7.90
N ARG A 49 -12.39 -0.83 7.65
CA ARG A 49 -12.30 -2.31 7.67
C ARG A 49 -12.40 -2.94 6.29
N LEU A 50 -12.34 -2.13 5.22
CA LEU A 50 -12.40 -2.66 3.86
C LEU A 50 -11.12 -3.42 3.53
N VAL A 51 -11.15 -4.74 3.70
CA VAL A 51 -9.99 -5.63 3.52
C VAL A 51 -9.23 -5.43 2.21
N PRO A 52 -9.89 -5.31 1.03
CA PRO A 52 -9.17 -5.03 -0.21
C PRO A 52 -8.36 -3.73 -0.19
N ALA A 53 -8.88 -2.68 0.45
CA ALA A 53 -8.17 -1.40 0.57
C ALA A 53 -7.04 -1.49 1.59
N LEU A 54 -7.27 -2.10 2.77
CA LEU A 54 -6.23 -2.31 3.79
C LEU A 54 -5.03 -3.10 3.22
N LYS A 55 -5.30 -4.24 2.57
CA LYS A 55 -4.27 -5.08 1.96
C LYS A 55 -3.50 -4.30 0.90
N SER A 56 -4.20 -3.63 -0.01
CA SER A 56 -3.55 -2.92 -1.12
C SER A 56 -2.79 -1.68 -0.66
N CYS A 57 -3.25 -1.00 0.40
CA CYS A 57 -2.52 0.09 1.04
C CYS A 57 -1.20 -0.41 1.64
N GLY A 58 -1.24 -1.52 2.38
CA GLY A 58 -0.02 -2.11 2.95
C GLY A 58 1.01 -2.51 1.90
N ILE A 59 0.57 -3.11 0.78
CA ILE A 59 1.45 -3.42 -0.36
C ILE A 59 2.05 -2.13 -0.96
N ALA A 60 1.23 -1.10 -1.18
CA ALA A 60 1.70 0.17 -1.74
C ALA A 60 2.70 0.90 -0.83
N LEU A 61 2.48 0.88 0.49
CA LEU A 61 3.39 1.43 1.50
C LEU A 61 4.73 0.70 1.50
N ARG A 62 4.72 -0.64 1.47
CA ARG A 62 5.94 -1.45 1.33
C ARG A 62 6.69 -1.11 0.05
N SER A 63 6.00 -1.05 -1.09
CA SER A 63 6.64 -0.68 -2.35
C SER A 63 7.19 0.75 -2.33
N LEU A 64 6.50 1.69 -1.68
CA LEU A 64 6.99 3.06 -1.47
C LEU A 64 8.28 3.07 -0.65
N ALA A 65 8.35 2.26 0.41
CA ALA A 65 9.57 2.11 1.21
C ALA A 65 10.74 1.58 0.37
N MET A 66 10.49 0.64 -0.54
CA MET A 66 11.51 0.09 -1.43
C MET A 66 12.06 1.10 -2.44
N CYS A 67 11.29 2.13 -2.80
CA CYS A 67 11.77 3.23 -3.64
C CYS A 67 12.66 4.24 -2.88
N LYS A 68 12.75 4.16 -1.55
CA LYS A 68 13.57 5.05 -0.74
C LYS A 68 15.03 4.59 -0.68
N PRO A 69 15.99 5.51 -0.47
CA PRO A 69 17.39 5.13 -0.25
C PRO A 69 17.55 4.19 0.95
N ARG A 70 18.61 3.38 0.90
CA ARG A 70 18.99 2.51 2.01
C ARG A 70 19.26 3.36 3.27
N ASN A 71 18.69 2.96 4.41
CA ASN A 71 18.76 3.66 5.70
C ASN A 71 18.02 5.02 5.75
N ASP A 72 17.07 5.26 4.86
CA ASP A 72 16.14 6.38 5.00
C ASP A 72 15.16 6.07 6.16
N PRO A 73 15.09 6.90 7.22
CA PRO A 73 14.14 6.68 8.32
C PRO A 73 12.68 6.70 7.85
N ASP A 74 12.37 7.38 6.74
CA ASP A 74 11.04 7.32 6.15
C ASP A 74 10.70 5.91 5.65
N ALA A 75 11.70 5.14 5.19
CA ALA A 75 11.47 3.77 4.71
C ALA A 75 11.03 2.85 5.84
N GLU A 76 11.62 3.00 7.03
CA GLU A 76 11.24 2.22 8.22
C GLU A 76 9.81 2.56 8.64
N ALA A 77 9.47 3.85 8.73
CA ALA A 77 8.12 4.29 9.09
C ALA A 77 7.06 3.76 8.10
N LEU A 78 7.37 3.78 6.80
CA LEU A 78 6.49 3.21 5.76
C LEU A 78 6.31 1.70 5.90
N LEU A 79 7.34 0.96 6.32
CA LEU A 79 7.22 -0.48 6.59
C LEU A 79 6.37 -0.74 7.84
N GLU A 80 6.52 0.06 8.89
CA GLU A 80 5.66 -0.01 10.08
C GLU A 80 4.18 0.24 9.71
N ASP A 81 3.90 1.27 8.89
CA ASP A 81 2.56 1.58 8.40
C ASP A 81 2.00 0.46 7.50
N ALA A 82 2.87 -0.17 6.69
CA ALA A 82 2.51 -1.33 5.87
C ALA A 82 2.10 -2.53 6.73
N ILE A 83 2.88 -2.84 7.76
CA ILE A 83 2.60 -3.90 8.73
C ILE A 83 1.28 -3.60 9.43
N TYR A 84 1.07 -2.38 9.91
CA TYR A 84 -0.17 -1.97 10.58
C TYR A 84 -1.40 -2.20 9.69
N SER A 85 -1.33 -1.77 8.42
CA SER A 85 -2.41 -1.95 7.45
C SER A 85 -2.70 -3.43 7.17
N LEU A 86 -1.66 -4.26 7.05
CA LEU A 86 -1.80 -5.70 6.82
C LEU A 86 -2.31 -6.45 8.05
N GLU A 87 -1.92 -6.06 9.26
CA GLU A 87 -2.45 -6.61 10.52
C GLU A 87 -3.93 -6.26 10.71
N ALA A 88 -4.35 -5.05 10.35
CA ALA A 88 -5.76 -4.68 10.32
C ALA A 88 -6.55 -5.55 9.32
N ALA A 89 -6.00 -5.77 8.12
CA ALA A 89 -6.59 -6.68 7.13
C ALA A 89 -6.66 -8.13 7.63
N MET A 90 -5.61 -8.64 8.30
CA MET A 90 -5.58 -9.96 8.94
C MET A 90 -6.61 -10.10 10.05
N THR A 91 -6.89 -9.03 10.80
CA THR A 91 -7.88 -9.04 11.88
C THR A 91 -9.29 -9.29 11.32
N GLU A 92 -9.61 -8.69 10.18
CA GLU A 92 -10.90 -8.87 9.52
C GLU A 92 -10.99 -10.18 8.72
N ARG A 93 -9.86 -10.71 8.20
CA ARG A 93 -9.78 -11.99 7.50
C ARG A 93 -8.57 -12.84 7.93
N PRO A 94 -8.65 -13.52 9.09
CA PRO A 94 -7.51 -14.26 9.65
C PRO A 94 -7.06 -15.47 8.83
N ASP A 95 -7.97 -16.03 8.03
CA ASP A 95 -7.72 -17.20 7.19
C ASP A 95 -7.21 -16.86 5.78
N ASP A 96 -7.09 -15.57 5.43
CA ASP A 96 -6.58 -15.15 4.12
C ASP A 96 -5.06 -15.34 4.05
N LEU A 97 -4.64 -16.41 3.37
CA LEU A 97 -3.23 -16.76 3.18
C LEU A 97 -2.47 -15.66 2.45
N SER A 98 -3.11 -14.94 1.52
CA SER A 98 -2.42 -13.92 0.75
C SER A 98 -2.06 -12.72 1.63
N ILE A 99 -2.95 -12.28 2.53
CA ILE A 99 -2.63 -11.21 3.48
C ILE A 99 -1.50 -11.66 4.43
N ARG A 100 -1.52 -12.93 4.84
CA ARG A 100 -0.49 -13.49 5.71
C ARG A 100 0.89 -13.50 5.07
N ASP A 101 0.97 -13.84 3.78
CA ASP A 101 2.23 -13.84 3.05
C ASP A 101 2.76 -12.42 2.85
N GLU A 102 1.90 -11.46 2.47
CA GLU A 102 2.28 -10.04 2.40
C GLU A 102 2.80 -9.49 3.74
N LEU A 103 2.15 -9.85 4.85
CA LEU A 103 2.58 -9.44 6.20
C LEU A 103 3.94 -10.03 6.58
N ARG A 104 4.26 -11.24 6.11
CA ARG A 104 5.58 -11.85 6.32
C ARG A 104 6.65 -11.16 5.51
N GLU A 105 6.34 -10.72 4.30
CA GLU A 105 7.30 -10.01 3.45
C GLU A 105 7.52 -8.55 3.86
N ALA A 106 6.59 -7.96 4.63
CA ALA A 106 6.71 -6.61 5.16
C ALA A 106 7.55 -6.52 6.46
N ARG A 107 7.83 -7.66 7.11
CA ARG A 107 8.62 -7.77 8.36
C ARG A 107 10.06 -8.18 8.07
#